data_AF-A0A1Y4R843-F1
#
_entry.id   AF-A0A1Y4R843-F1
#
_cell.length_a   1.000
_cell.length_b   1.000
_cell.length_c   1.000
_cell.angle_alpha   90.00
_cell.angle_beta   90.00
_cell.angle_gamma   90.00
#
_symmetry.space_group_name_H-M   'P 1'
#
loop_
_entity.id
_entity.type
_entity.pdbx_description
1 polymer ?
#
loop_
_entity_poly.entity_id
_entity_poly.type
_entity_poly.pdbx_seq_one_letter_code
_entity_poly.pdbx_strand_id
1 'polypeptide(L)'
;MIIFTLTGLFNLIQYAYTHHTANNEDIYIAAKQCSQYTIGTSYIEVGEVFRYLDFDGEENSLILDNNRLVKTPGFEILLFHVDDVSFSIENDLIYIHLTRDRQRYSFLLTYAFTSEKEEGQDEIVTNE
;
A
#
# COMPACT_ATOMS: atom_id res chain seq x y z
N MET A 1 -16.40 26.90 14.14
CA MET A 1 -15.66 26.50 15.36
C MET A 1 -15.35 24.99 15.43
N ILE A 2 -15.49 24.23 14.33
CA ILE A 2 -15.19 22.77 14.29
C ILE A 2 -13.85 22.48 13.58
N ILE A 3 -13.41 23.39 12.70
CA ILE A 3 -12.17 23.21 11.92
C ILE A 3 -10.93 23.24 12.83
N PHE A 4 -10.88 24.14 13.81
CA PHE A 4 -9.73 24.25 14.73
C PHE A 4 -9.53 23.01 15.62
N THR A 5 -10.60 22.28 15.96
CA THR A 5 -10.50 21.06 16.78
C THR A 5 -10.03 19.86 15.97
N LEU A 6 -10.41 19.77 14.69
CA LEU A 6 -10.01 18.67 13.80
C LEU A 6 -8.53 18.77 13.43
N THR A 7 -8.04 19.98 13.13
CA THR A 7 -6.61 20.22 12.88
C THR A 7 -5.77 19.92 14.13
N GLY A 8 -6.27 20.28 15.32
CA GLY A 8 -5.59 19.96 16.59
C GLY A 8 -5.49 18.45 16.86
N LEU A 9 -6.58 17.71 16.65
CA LEU A 9 -6.58 16.25 16.80
C LEU A 9 -5.68 15.57 15.76
N PHE A 10 -5.70 16.04 14.52
CA PHE A 10 -4.82 15.54 13.46
C PHE A 10 -3.34 15.74 13.81
N ASN A 11 -2.97 16.95 14.27
CA ASN A 11 -1.61 17.24 14.70
C ASN A 11 -1.19 16.37 15.90
N LEU A 12 -2.10 16.09 16.83
CA LEU A 12 -1.84 15.20 17.98
C LEU A 12 -1.59 13.76 17.53
N ILE A 13 -2.40 13.22 16.61
CA ILE A 13 -2.24 11.87 16.06
C ILE A 13 -0.90 11.76 15.31
N GLN A 14 -0.59 12.74 14.47
CA GLN A 14 0.66 12.82 13.73
C GLN A 14 1.87 12.89 14.67
N TYR A 15 1.78 13.71 15.73
CA TYR A 15 2.83 13.82 16.75
C TYR A 15 3.07 12.49 17.45
N ALA A 16 2.00 11.80 17.86
CA ALA A 16 2.11 10.50 18.54
C ALA A 16 2.77 9.44 17.64
N TYR A 17 2.43 9.41 16.35
CA TYR A 17 3.05 8.47 15.40
C TYR A 17 4.55 8.75 15.19
N THR A 18 4.93 10.01 15.10
CA THR A 18 6.30 10.42 14.73
C THR A 18 7.27 10.50 15.90
N HIS A 19 6.82 10.86 17.10
CA HIS A 19 7.70 11.05 18.26
C HIS A 19 8.12 9.74 18.94
N HIS A 20 7.47 8.62 18.64
CA HIS A 20 7.83 7.32 19.21
C HIS A 20 8.88 6.55 18.38
N THR A 21 9.26 7.04 17.20
CA THR A 21 10.22 6.38 16.30
C THR A 21 11.42 7.28 16.05
N ALA A 22 12.54 7.04 16.73
CA ALA A 22 13.70 7.91 16.67
C ALA A 22 14.51 7.81 15.35
N ASN A 23 14.26 6.79 14.51
CA ASN A 23 15.10 6.46 13.35
C ASN A 23 14.33 5.95 12.12
N ASN A 24 13.23 6.60 11.72
CA ASN A 24 12.39 6.16 10.58
C ASN A 24 11.88 4.70 10.71
N GLU A 25 11.79 4.19 11.94
CA GLU A 25 11.31 2.83 12.24
C GLU A 25 9.84 2.64 11.84
N ASP A 26 9.07 3.73 11.84
CA ASP A 26 7.70 3.80 11.34
C ASP A 26 7.59 3.38 9.87
N ILE A 27 8.62 3.63 9.05
CA ILE A 27 8.66 3.19 7.65
C ILE A 27 8.58 1.66 7.56
N TYR A 28 9.31 0.95 8.41
CA TYR A 28 9.31 -0.51 8.43
C TYR A 28 7.96 -1.07 8.89
N ILE A 29 7.33 -0.40 9.87
CA ILE A 29 5.99 -0.76 10.35
C ILE A 29 4.97 -0.59 9.23
N ALA A 30 4.97 0.57 8.56
CA ALA A 30 4.07 0.86 7.46
C ALA A 30 4.25 -0.11 6.29
N ALA A 31 5.51 -0.40 5.89
CA ALA A 31 5.80 -1.37 4.84
C ALA A 31 5.31 -2.78 5.23
N LYS A 32 5.47 -3.17 6.50
CA LYS A 32 4.96 -4.47 6.98
C LYS A 32 3.44 -4.53 6.95
N GLN A 33 2.75 -3.47 7.36
CA GLN A 33 1.29 -3.36 7.25
C GLN A 33 0.82 -3.46 5.80
N CYS A 34 1.47 -2.74 4.89
CA CYS A 34 1.20 -2.86 3.46
C CYS A 34 1.32 -4.31 2.98
N SER A 35 2.43 -4.99 3.30
CA SER A 35 2.64 -6.40 2.94
C SER A 35 1.53 -7.31 3.50
N GLN A 36 1.06 -7.06 4.73
CA GLN A 36 -0.03 -7.83 5.33
C GLN A 36 -1.37 -7.64 4.62
N TYR A 37 -1.66 -6.43 4.11
CA TYR A 37 -2.86 -6.18 3.33
C TYR A 37 -2.81 -6.83 1.94
N THR A 38 -1.62 -6.99 1.37
CA THR A 38 -1.43 -7.39 -0.02
C THR A 38 -1.00 -8.85 -0.20
N ILE A 39 -0.77 -9.58 0.88
CA ILE A 39 -0.33 -10.97 0.79
C ILE A 39 -1.47 -11.85 0.27
N GLY A 40 -1.22 -12.58 -0.82
CA GLY A 40 -2.23 -13.45 -1.45
C GLY A 40 -3.34 -12.71 -2.21
N THR A 41 -3.23 -11.39 -2.36
CA THR A 41 -4.16 -10.58 -3.16
C THR A 41 -3.78 -10.60 -4.64
N SER A 42 -4.73 -10.29 -5.51
CA SER A 42 -4.46 -10.07 -6.93
C SER A 42 -4.31 -8.57 -7.23
N TYR A 43 -3.30 -8.17 -8.01
CA TYR A 43 -3.10 -6.77 -8.38
C TYR A 43 -3.88 -6.41 -9.65
N ILE A 44 -4.27 -5.15 -9.74
CA ILE A 44 -4.93 -4.52 -10.90
C ILE A 44 -4.00 -3.51 -11.56
N GLU A 45 -3.31 -2.68 -10.76
CA GLU A 45 -2.43 -1.60 -11.23
C GLU A 45 -1.20 -1.51 -10.32
N VAL A 46 -0.02 -1.32 -10.94
CA VAL A 46 1.26 -1.10 -10.25
C VAL A 46 1.99 0.07 -10.91
N GLY A 47 2.39 1.07 -10.12
CA GLY A 47 3.09 2.27 -10.58
C GLY A 47 3.11 3.34 -9.49
N GLU A 48 2.49 4.49 -9.73
CA GLU A 48 2.29 5.53 -8.69
C GLU A 48 1.23 5.13 -7.65
N VAL A 49 0.33 4.22 -8.06
CA VAL A 49 -0.71 3.65 -7.21
C VAL A 49 -0.55 2.14 -7.28
N PHE A 50 -0.76 1.48 -6.14
CA PHE A 50 -0.92 0.04 -6.10
C PHE A 50 -2.38 -0.30 -5.86
N ARG A 51 -3.09 -0.85 -6.86
CA ARG A 51 -4.48 -1.31 -6.72
C ARG A 51 -4.54 -2.83 -6.72
N TYR A 52 -5.36 -3.40 -5.86
CA TYR A 52 -5.50 -4.84 -5.68
C TYR A 52 -6.90 -5.22 -5.22
N LEU A 53 -7.28 -6.48 -5.48
CA LEU A 53 -8.48 -7.10 -4.92
C LEU A 53 -8.09 -7.91 -3.69
N ASP A 54 -8.76 -7.64 -2.57
CA ASP A 54 -8.60 -8.45 -1.36
C ASP A 54 -9.30 -9.82 -1.48
N PHE A 55 -9.29 -10.59 -0.39
CA PHE A 55 -9.89 -11.93 -0.35
C PHE A 55 -11.42 -11.91 -0.53
N ASP A 56 -12.08 -10.80 -0.20
CA ASP A 56 -13.51 -10.63 -0.38
C ASP A 56 -13.86 -10.12 -1.80
N GLY A 57 -12.84 -9.86 -2.63
CA GLY A 57 -12.97 -9.33 -3.98
C GLY A 57 -13.18 -7.82 -4.02
N GLU A 58 -12.94 -7.12 -2.91
CA GLU A 58 -13.09 -5.67 -2.82
C GLU A 58 -11.82 -4.97 -3.31
N GLU A 59 -12.00 -3.91 -4.11
CA GLU A 59 -10.89 -3.10 -4.62
C GLU A 59 -10.32 -2.22 -3.51
N ASN A 60 -9.03 -2.37 -3.29
CA ASN A 60 -8.25 -1.58 -2.35
C ASN A 60 -7.06 -0.95 -3.07
N SER A 61 -6.52 0.14 -2.51
CA SER A 61 -5.32 0.76 -3.05
C SER A 61 -4.40 1.32 -1.98
N LEU A 62 -3.11 1.38 -2.31
CA LEU A 62 -2.08 2.13 -1.59
C LEU A 62 -1.64 3.30 -2.48
N ILE A 63 -1.67 4.52 -1.94
CA ILE A 63 -1.37 5.74 -2.69
C ILE A 63 -0.70 6.78 -1.79
N LEU A 64 0.08 7.67 -2.40
CA LEU A 64 0.55 8.90 -1.77
C LEU A 64 -0.53 9.98 -1.83
N ASP A 65 -0.99 10.44 -0.68
CA ASP A 65 -1.91 11.58 -0.57
C ASP A 65 -1.45 12.59 0.49
N ASN A 66 -1.21 13.83 0.06
CA ASN A 66 -0.78 14.95 0.91
C ASN A 66 0.39 14.57 1.86
N ASN A 67 1.49 14.08 1.28
CA ASN A 67 2.69 13.63 2.00
C ASN A 67 2.45 12.47 2.99
N ARG A 68 1.46 11.60 2.70
CA ARG A 68 1.14 10.43 3.51
C ARG A 68 0.93 9.21 2.63
N LEU A 69 1.41 8.06 3.08
CA LEU A 69 0.99 6.78 2.52
C LEU A 69 -0.37 6.42 3.11
N VAL A 70 -1.36 6.21 2.24
CA VAL A 70 -2.73 5.90 2.66
C VAL A 70 -3.24 4.64 1.98
N LYS A 71 -4.09 3.89 2.69
CA LYS A 71 -4.91 2.83 2.13
C LYS A 71 -6.33 3.34 1.87
N THR A 72 -6.88 3.03 0.70
CA THR A 72 -8.27 3.32 0.35
C THR A 72 -8.99 2.05 -0.14
N PRO A 73 -10.34 1.95 -0.07
CA PRO A 73 -11.28 2.89 0.56
C PRO A 73 -11.15 2.93 2.10
N GLY A 74 -11.73 3.96 2.75
CA GLY A 74 -11.69 4.13 4.22
C GLY A 74 -10.65 5.14 4.74
N PHE A 75 -9.67 5.52 3.92
CA PHE A 75 -8.66 6.55 4.22
C PHE A 75 -7.85 6.27 5.50
N GLU A 76 -7.23 5.09 5.55
CA GLU A 76 -6.32 4.72 6.64
C GLU A 76 -4.92 5.29 6.36
N ILE A 77 -4.39 6.10 7.28
CA ILE A 77 -3.05 6.67 7.16
C ILE A 77 -2.05 5.66 7.72
N LEU A 78 -1.14 5.18 6.87
CA LEU A 78 -0.11 4.19 7.23
C LEU A 78 1.21 4.86 7.60
N LEU A 79 1.52 6.01 6.97
CA LEU A 79 2.79 6.70 7.16
C LEU A 79 2.63 8.20 6.90
N PHE A 80 3.22 9.04 7.76
CA PHE A 80 3.28 10.50 7.58
C PHE A 80 4.61 10.95 6.98
N HIS A 81 4.73 12.20 6.54
CA HIS A 81 5.98 12.80 6.07
C HIS A 81 6.68 11.96 5.00
N VAL A 82 5.95 11.59 3.96
CA VAL A 82 6.48 10.86 2.81
C VAL A 82 6.64 11.85 1.65
N ASP A 83 7.82 11.86 1.04
CA ASP A 83 8.11 12.72 -0.12
C ASP A 83 7.57 12.08 -1.41
N ASP A 84 7.76 10.77 -1.55
CA ASP A 84 7.41 10.01 -2.75
C ASP A 84 7.07 8.55 -2.43
N VAL A 85 6.14 7.97 -3.19
CA VAL A 85 5.77 6.55 -3.14
C VAL A 85 5.59 6.04 -4.55
N SER A 86 6.25 4.94 -4.89
CA SER A 86 6.00 4.21 -6.13
C SER A 86 6.07 2.71 -5.89
N PHE A 87 5.54 1.96 -6.85
CA PHE A 87 5.46 0.51 -6.82
C PHE A 87 6.03 -0.04 -8.12
N SER A 88 6.72 -1.16 -8.03
CA SER A 88 7.31 -1.85 -9.18
C SER A 88 7.02 -3.34 -9.12
N ILE A 89 7.03 -3.99 -10.29
CA ILE A 89 7.11 -5.44 -10.41
C ILE A 89 8.54 -5.78 -10.83
N GLU A 90 9.22 -6.60 -10.03
CA GLU A 90 10.56 -7.08 -10.31
C GLU A 90 10.60 -8.59 -10.03
N ASN A 91 10.87 -9.42 -11.04
CA ASN A 91 10.93 -10.90 -10.92
C ASN A 91 9.67 -11.50 -10.27
N ASP A 92 8.49 -11.14 -10.77
CA ASP A 92 7.18 -11.60 -10.24
C ASP A 92 6.92 -11.24 -8.77
N LEU A 93 7.61 -10.22 -8.27
CA LEU A 93 7.43 -9.68 -6.92
C LEU A 93 7.07 -8.21 -7.00
N ILE A 94 6.13 -7.77 -6.17
CA ILE A 94 5.72 -6.38 -6.06
C ILE A 94 6.48 -5.72 -4.92
N TYR A 95 7.16 -4.62 -5.23
CA TYR A 95 7.89 -3.80 -4.28
C TYR A 95 7.21 -2.45 -4.08
N ILE A 96 7.33 -1.91 -2.87
CA ILE A 96 7.08 -0.49 -2.59
C ILE A 96 8.41 0.23 -2.46
N HIS A 97 8.48 1.42 -3.05
CA HIS A 97 9.58 2.36 -2.93
C HIS A 97 9.07 3.61 -2.22
N LEU A 98 9.72 3.96 -1.11
CA LEU A 98 9.37 5.12 -0.28
C LEU A 98 10.56 6.07 -0.26
N THR A 99 10.31 7.36 -0.46
CA THR A 99 11.30 8.40 -0.22
C THR A 99 10.86 9.29 0.95
N ARG A 100 11.75 9.50 1.91
CA ARG A 100 11.59 10.47 3.00
C ARG A 100 12.92 11.14 3.28
N ASP A 101 12.93 12.46 3.37
CA ASP A 101 14.14 13.27 3.63
C ASP A 101 15.28 12.92 2.66
N ARG A 102 14.93 12.66 1.38
CA ARG A 102 15.84 12.24 0.30
C ARG A 102 16.50 10.86 0.50
N GLN A 103 16.07 10.08 1.49
CA GLN A 103 16.46 8.69 1.67
C GLN A 103 15.41 7.79 1.02
N ARG A 104 15.87 6.83 0.22
CA ARG A 104 15.01 5.86 -0.46
C ARG A 104 15.04 4.51 0.28
N TYR A 105 13.86 3.96 0.50
CA TYR A 105 13.65 2.65 1.12
C TYR A 105 12.83 1.78 0.16
N SER A 106 13.16 0.50 0.08
CA SER A 106 12.46 -0.46 -0.78
C SER A 106 12.10 -1.71 0.02
N PHE A 107 10.86 -2.16 -0.09
CA PHE A 107 10.36 -3.33 0.63
C PHE A 107 9.55 -4.22 -0.29
N LEU A 108 9.69 -5.53 -0.11
CA LEU A 108 8.83 -6.52 -0.74
C LEU A 108 7.44 -6.47 -0.10
N LEU A 109 6.40 -6.35 -0.92
CA LEU A 109 5.01 -6.42 -0.46
C LEU A 109 4.43 -7.82 -0.62
N THR A 110 4.44 -8.34 -1.86
CA THR A 110 3.73 -9.58 -2.23
C THR A 110 4.23 -10.14 -3.58
N TYR A 111 3.69 -11.29 -3.99
CA TYR A 111 3.87 -11.84 -5.33
C TYR A 111 2.99 -11.12 -6.36
N ALA A 112 3.49 -10.96 -7.58
CA ALA A 112 2.75 -10.38 -8.69
C ALA A 112 1.75 -11.41 -9.27
N PHE A 113 0.58 -11.52 -8.65
CA PHE A 113 -0.54 -12.29 -9.18
C PHE A 113 -1.57 -11.32 -9.78
N THR A 114 -1.78 -11.35 -11.09
CA THR A 114 -2.69 -10.42 -11.77
C THR A 114 -4.15 -10.82 -11.56
N SER A 115 -5.05 -9.85 -11.46
CA SER A 115 -6.50 -10.08 -11.39
C SER A 115 -7.15 -10.32 -12.76
N GLU A 116 -6.37 -10.48 -13.84
CA GLU A 116 -6.91 -10.86 -15.14
C GLU A 116 -7.79 -12.11 -14.95
N LYS A 117 -9.09 -11.96 -15.27
CA LYS A 117 -9.99 -13.10 -15.40
C LYS A 117 -9.34 -14.04 -16.41
N GLU A 118 -9.07 -15.27 -16.02
CA GLU A 118 -8.78 -16.34 -16.96
C GLU A 118 -10.00 -16.49 -17.90
N GLU A 119 -10.02 -15.76 -19.01
CA GLU A 119 -10.85 -16.11 -20.15
C GLU A 119 -10.21 -17.34 -20.81
N GLY A 120 -10.68 -18.51 -20.40
CA GLY A 120 -10.61 -19.74 -21.17
C GLY A 120 -9.50 -20.72 -20.79
N GLN A 121 -9.82 -21.65 -19.89
CA GLN A 121 -9.26 -22.99 -19.92
C GLN A 121 -10.23 -24.02 -19.29
N ASP A 122 -11.44 -24.09 -19.83
CA ASP A 122 -12.26 -25.30 -19.77
C ASP A 122 -12.26 -25.96 -21.16
N GLU A 123 -11.10 -26.50 -21.57
CA GLU A 123 -11.12 -27.61 -22.53
C GLU A 123 -11.21 -28.91 -21.73
N ILE A 124 -12.45 -29.39 -21.59
CA ILE A 124 -12.76 -30.76 -21.19
C ILE A 124 -12.07 -31.70 -22.19
N VAL A 125 -10.93 -32.27 -21.81
CA VAL A 125 -10.37 -33.44 -22.50
C VAL A 125 -11.17 -34.66 -22.07
N THR A 126 -12.32 -34.89 -22.70
CA THR A 126 -12.85 -36.24 -22.86
C THR A 126 -12.11 -36.91 -23.99
N ASN A 127 -11.22 -37.85 -23.68
CA ASN A 127 -10.80 -38.86 -24.63
C ASN A 127 -11.36 -40.21 -24.15
N GLU A 128 -12.20 -40.78 -25.02
CA GLU A 128 -12.63 -42.18 -25.04
C GLU A 128 -11.46 -43.15 -25.26
#